data_AF-X1R2B7-F1
#
_entry.id   AF-X1R2B7-F1
#
_cell.length_a   1.000
_cell.length_b   1.000
_cell.length_c   1.000
_cell.angle_alpha   90.00
_cell.angle_beta   90.00
_cell.angle_gamma   90.00
#
_symmetry.space_group_name_H-M   'P 1'
#
loop_
_entity.id
_entity.type
_entity.pdbx_description
1 polymer ?
#
loop_
_entity_poly.entity_id
_entity_poly.type
_entity_poly.pdbx_seq_one_letter_code
_entity_poly.pdbx_strand_id
1 'polypeptide(L)'
;MTLSTLEQRSPPCQPLTGQKCPEDENELVSSESSPSPPPSSQSMAHYNALSPDNLNIYCKKGIDREKRYGVPSTYRILTMGNYHKHHSDINTMLRVVLGLENRERSAVFCLLRLFLYYGKVYPKAADVADQEYISKRTFWRAMEKLRDLGVLEVINRYINHRQISNLYRLDKLVVMIATFIAEHHLGLFINDALGKYALKMVDFFRSWDQLWDAEINLSLPAPVKLPAAGGGI
;
A
#
# COMPACT_ATOMS: atom_id res chain seq x y z
N MET A 1 7.67 17.88 -52.93
CA MET A 1 6.28 17.99 -53.45
C MET A 1 5.92 16.59 -53.92
N THR A 2 4.98 15.85 -53.36
CA THR A 2 3.60 16.15 -52.95
C THR A 2 3.17 15.34 -51.71
N LEU A 3 2.30 15.95 -50.91
CA LEU A 3 1.66 15.44 -49.69
C LEU A 3 0.55 14.43 -50.03
N SER A 4 0.28 13.48 -49.12
CA SER A 4 -1.03 12.85 -48.98
C SER A 4 -1.28 12.49 -47.51
N THR A 5 -2.12 13.31 -46.91
CA THR A 5 -2.67 13.24 -45.55
C THR A 5 -3.81 12.23 -45.52
N LEU A 6 -3.87 11.36 -44.52
CA LEU A 6 -5.04 10.52 -44.27
C LEU A 6 -5.48 10.70 -42.81
N GLU A 7 -6.46 11.59 -42.64
CA GLU A 7 -7.23 11.76 -41.41
C GLU A 7 -8.11 10.54 -41.18
N GLN A 8 -8.16 10.02 -39.95
CA GLN A 8 -9.19 9.07 -39.53
C GLN A 8 -10.00 9.68 -38.38
N ARG A 9 -11.27 9.96 -38.71
CA ARG A 9 -12.28 10.62 -37.89
C ARG A 9 -12.85 9.68 -36.81
N SER A 10 -13.13 10.25 -35.64
CA SER A 10 -13.93 9.69 -34.56
C SER A 10 -15.38 9.44 -34.98
N PRO A 11 -16.07 8.42 -34.42
CA PRO A 11 -17.50 8.23 -34.65
C PRO A 11 -18.39 9.12 -33.76
N PRO A 12 -19.60 9.48 -34.23
CA PRO A 12 -20.42 10.58 -33.70
C PRO A 12 -21.38 10.17 -32.57
N CYS A 13 -21.65 11.13 -31.68
CA CYS A 13 -22.79 11.13 -30.77
C CYS A 13 -24.09 11.42 -31.54
N GLN A 14 -25.18 10.71 -31.21
CA GLN A 14 -26.55 11.18 -31.48
C GLN A 14 -27.48 11.01 -30.26
N PRO A 15 -28.47 11.91 -30.09
CA PRO A 15 -29.26 12.09 -28.88
C PRO A 15 -30.63 11.42 -28.97
N LEU A 16 -31.27 11.16 -27.82
CA LEU A 16 -32.71 10.93 -27.74
C LEU A 16 -33.31 11.72 -26.57
N THR A 17 -34.39 12.38 -26.91
CA THR A 17 -35.15 13.45 -26.27
C THR A 17 -36.07 13.00 -25.13
N GLY A 18 -36.21 13.86 -24.12
CA GLY A 18 -37.51 14.38 -23.67
C GLY A 18 -38.20 13.68 -22.51
N GLN A 19 -38.27 14.36 -21.35
CA GLN A 19 -39.54 14.49 -20.62
C GLN A 19 -39.54 15.70 -19.68
N LYS A 20 -40.68 16.41 -19.72
CA LYS A 20 -41.04 17.71 -19.14
C LYS A 20 -40.83 17.83 -17.62
N CYS A 21 -40.32 18.98 -17.19
CA CYS A 21 -40.71 19.61 -15.92
C CYS A 21 -42.00 20.41 -16.11
N PRO A 22 -42.79 20.59 -15.04
CA PRO A 22 -43.43 21.86 -14.79
C PRO A 22 -43.02 22.43 -13.42
N GLU A 23 -42.81 23.74 -13.42
CA GLU A 23 -42.84 24.61 -12.24
C GLU A 23 -44.31 24.86 -11.86
N ASP A 24 -44.62 24.91 -10.56
CA ASP A 24 -45.59 25.87 -9.99
C ASP A 24 -45.54 25.89 -8.45
N GLU A 25 -45.86 27.05 -7.90
CA GLU A 25 -45.72 27.50 -6.51
C GLU A 25 -46.92 27.15 -5.60
N ASN A 26 -46.70 27.29 -4.27
CA ASN A 26 -47.65 27.57 -3.17
C ASN A 26 -48.71 26.52 -2.76
N GLU A 27 -48.62 26.01 -1.52
CA GLU A 27 -49.45 26.42 -0.36
C GLU A 27 -49.32 25.47 0.85
N LEU A 28 -49.44 26.06 2.04
CA LEU A 28 -49.52 25.44 3.36
C LEU A 28 -50.64 24.40 3.47
N VAL A 29 -50.35 23.24 4.06
CA VAL A 29 -51.29 22.53 4.94
C VAL A 29 -50.53 21.92 6.12
N SER A 30 -50.81 22.46 7.31
CA SER A 30 -50.49 21.86 8.61
C SER A 30 -51.23 20.54 8.79
N SER A 31 -50.54 19.52 9.30
CA SER A 31 -51.19 18.37 9.95
C SER A 31 -50.32 17.92 11.10
N GLU A 32 -50.87 18.09 12.29
CA GLU A 32 -50.32 17.68 13.58
C GLU A 32 -49.97 16.19 13.54
N SER A 33 -48.71 15.86 13.87
CA SER A 33 -48.29 14.50 14.18
C SER A 33 -47.70 14.49 15.59
N SER A 34 -48.37 13.75 16.47
CA SER A 34 -47.98 13.54 17.86
C SER A 34 -46.57 12.92 17.96
N PRO A 35 -45.80 13.24 19.01
CA PRO A 35 -44.42 12.76 19.12
C PRO A 35 -44.40 11.24 19.34
N SER A 36 -43.78 10.53 18.40
CA SER A 36 -43.41 9.13 18.62
C SER A 36 -42.31 9.04 19.68
N PRO A 37 -42.38 8.10 20.64
CA PRO A 37 -41.30 7.90 21.59
C PRO A 37 -40.02 7.48 20.86
N PRO A 38 -38.83 7.83 21.39
CA PRO A 38 -37.57 7.55 20.71
C PRO A 38 -37.43 6.06 20.43
N PRO A 39 -36.87 5.66 19.27
CA PRO A 39 -36.56 4.26 19.00
C PRO A 39 -35.64 3.75 20.11
N SER A 40 -36.12 2.72 20.78
CA SER A 40 -35.40 1.98 21.82
C SER A 40 -34.00 1.65 21.33
N SER A 41 -33.01 2.05 22.12
CA SER A 41 -31.60 1.70 21.94
C SER A 41 -31.50 0.19 21.75
N GLN A 42 -31.38 -0.25 20.50
CA GLN A 42 -31.00 -1.61 20.20
C GLN A 42 -29.68 -1.84 20.91
N SER A 43 -29.72 -2.79 21.83
CA SER A 43 -28.60 -3.26 22.63
C SER A 43 -27.39 -3.48 21.72
N MET A 44 -26.54 -2.47 21.60
CA MET A 44 -25.19 -2.69 21.14
C MET A 44 -24.58 -3.56 22.21
N ALA A 45 -24.22 -4.78 21.85
CA ALA A 45 -23.32 -5.59 22.64
C ALA A 45 -22.07 -4.74 22.88
N HIS A 46 -22.02 -4.08 24.03
CA HIS A 46 -20.83 -3.46 24.56
C HIS A 46 -19.84 -4.62 24.66
N TYR A 47 -18.92 -4.72 23.71
CA TYR A 47 -17.73 -5.53 23.88
C TYR A 47 -17.08 -5.00 25.14
N ASN A 48 -17.17 -5.78 26.23
CA ASN A 48 -16.43 -5.53 27.44
C ASN A 48 -14.99 -5.22 27.02
N ALA A 49 -14.51 -4.03 27.37
CA ALA A 49 -13.13 -3.66 27.19
C ALA A 49 -12.30 -4.75 27.86
N LEU A 50 -11.59 -5.53 27.05
CA LEU A 50 -10.73 -6.60 27.56
C LEU A 50 -9.73 -5.95 28.52
N SER A 51 -9.67 -6.47 29.74
CA SER A 51 -8.76 -6.02 30.79
C SER A 51 -7.33 -5.90 30.25
N PRO A 52 -6.61 -4.78 30.52
CA PRO A 52 -5.31 -4.49 29.92
C PRO A 52 -4.22 -5.53 30.24
N ASP A 53 -4.42 -6.37 31.25
CA ASP A 53 -3.43 -7.38 31.69
C ASP A 53 -3.38 -8.65 30.82
N ASN A 54 -4.33 -8.86 29.89
CA ASN A 54 -4.41 -10.06 29.03
C ASN A 54 -4.21 -9.79 27.53
N LEU A 55 -3.64 -8.64 27.16
CA LEU A 55 -3.51 -8.19 25.77
C LEU A 55 -2.07 -8.31 25.24
N ASN A 56 -1.42 -9.43 25.49
CA ASN A 56 -0.11 -9.70 24.87
C ASN A 56 -0.30 -10.07 23.39
N ILE A 57 -0.17 -9.09 22.49
CA ILE A 57 -0.07 -9.33 21.05
C ILE A 57 1.25 -10.04 20.77
N TYR A 58 1.20 -11.21 20.15
CA TYR A 58 2.38 -11.96 19.75
C TYR A 58 2.33 -12.36 18.29
N CYS A 59 3.50 -12.61 17.69
CA CYS A 59 3.60 -13.24 16.36
C CYS A 59 3.90 -14.73 16.54
N LYS A 60 3.62 -15.54 15.51
CA LYS A 60 3.86 -17.00 15.55
C LYS A 60 5.25 -17.33 16.14
N LYS A 61 5.29 -18.34 17.02
CA LYS A 61 6.51 -18.80 17.70
C LYS A 61 7.58 -19.17 16.65
N GLY A 62 8.82 -18.71 16.86
CA GLY A 62 9.95 -18.94 15.94
C GLY A 62 10.29 -17.78 15.00
N ILE A 63 9.50 -16.71 14.94
CA ILE A 63 9.84 -15.50 14.17
C ILE A 63 10.73 -14.59 15.03
N ASP A 64 11.88 -14.15 14.56
CA ASP A 64 12.76 -13.26 15.35
C ASP A 64 12.07 -11.96 15.73
N ARG A 65 12.31 -11.44 16.96
CA ARG A 65 11.68 -10.18 17.43
C ARG A 65 11.92 -9.01 16.49
N GLU A 66 13.08 -8.99 15.86
CA GLU A 66 13.52 -7.98 14.90
C GLU A 66 12.71 -8.01 13.61
N LYS A 67 12.19 -9.17 13.21
CA LYS A 67 11.24 -9.30 12.09
C LYS A 67 9.82 -8.85 12.48
N ARG A 68 9.54 -8.62 13.77
CA ARG A 68 8.20 -8.24 14.26
C ARG A 68 8.03 -6.73 14.43
N TYR A 69 9.13 -5.96 14.39
CA TYR A 69 9.11 -4.53 14.65
C TYR A 69 9.08 -3.72 13.36
N GLY A 70 8.58 -2.48 13.46
CA GLY A 70 8.52 -1.55 12.34
C GLY A 70 9.78 -0.73 12.18
N VAL A 71 9.97 -0.20 10.97
CA VAL A 71 11.17 0.54 10.59
C VAL A 71 11.25 1.86 11.35
N PRO A 72 12.31 2.07 12.17
CA PRO A 72 12.56 3.34 12.84
C PRO A 72 12.63 4.49 11.84
N SER A 73 12.22 5.69 12.25
CA SER A 73 12.25 6.89 11.38
C SER A 73 13.64 7.18 10.80
N THR A 74 14.70 6.90 11.56
CA THR A 74 16.10 7.05 11.14
C THR A 74 16.49 6.16 9.97
N TYR A 75 15.79 5.04 9.78
CA TYR A 75 16.08 4.06 8.74
C TYR A 75 15.01 4.04 7.63
N ARG A 76 14.07 5.00 7.64
CA ARG A 76 13.12 5.18 6.53
C ARG A 76 13.84 5.81 5.34
N ILE A 77 14.17 4.97 4.38
CA ILE A 77 14.85 5.35 3.13
C ILE A 77 13.95 6.15 2.17
N LEU A 78 12.64 5.99 2.26
CA LEU A 78 11.67 6.74 1.46
C LEU A 78 10.81 7.59 2.42
N THR A 79 10.57 8.85 2.04
CA THR A 79 9.71 9.79 2.80
C THR A 79 8.41 10.03 2.04
N MET A 80 7.39 10.60 2.70
CA MET A 80 6.15 11.01 2.02
C MET A 80 6.39 12.06 0.93
N GLY A 81 7.34 12.98 1.11
CA GLY A 81 7.71 13.95 0.08
C GLY A 81 8.25 13.27 -1.18
N ASN A 82 9.18 12.33 -1.00
CA ASN A 82 9.77 11.58 -2.12
C ASN A 82 8.73 10.68 -2.80
N TYR A 83 7.85 10.06 -2.02
CA TYR A 83 6.74 9.26 -2.53
C TYR A 83 5.83 10.06 -3.47
N HIS A 84 5.50 11.31 -3.14
CA HIS A 84 4.68 12.16 -4.00
C HIS A 84 5.44 12.62 -5.25
N LYS A 85 6.68 13.08 -5.07
CA LYS A 85 7.54 13.54 -6.17
C LYS A 85 7.79 12.45 -7.22
N HIS A 86 7.98 11.22 -6.77
CA HIS A 86 8.34 10.06 -7.61
C HIS A 86 7.19 9.07 -7.81
N HIS A 87 5.93 9.51 -7.62
CA HIS A 87 4.77 8.62 -7.73
C HIS A 87 4.70 7.91 -9.09
N SER A 88 5.06 8.60 -10.18
CA SER A 88 5.10 8.02 -11.53
C SER A 88 6.15 6.92 -11.66
N ASP A 89 7.34 7.12 -11.08
CA ASP A 89 8.43 6.15 -11.10
C ASP A 89 8.05 4.91 -10.30
N ILE A 90 7.47 5.11 -9.11
CA ILE A 90 6.95 4.02 -8.27
C ILE A 90 5.90 3.23 -9.04
N ASN A 91 4.92 3.90 -9.65
CA ASN A 91 3.88 3.23 -10.44
C ASN A 91 4.47 2.42 -11.61
N THR A 92 5.50 2.97 -12.26
CA THR A 92 6.20 2.32 -13.38
C THR A 92 6.95 1.08 -12.90
N MET A 93 7.68 1.17 -11.79
CA MET A 93 8.37 0.03 -11.18
C MET A 93 7.39 -1.09 -10.79
N LEU A 94 6.31 -0.74 -10.09
CA LEU A 94 5.28 -1.71 -9.69
C LEU A 94 4.65 -2.41 -10.90
N ARG A 95 4.52 -1.72 -12.04
CA ARG A 95 3.99 -2.29 -13.28
C ARG A 95 5.01 -3.15 -14.02
N VAL A 96 6.20 -2.61 -14.26
CA VAL A 96 7.18 -3.18 -15.21
C VAL A 96 8.05 -4.23 -14.52
N VAL A 97 8.50 -3.95 -13.29
CA VAL A 97 9.40 -4.85 -12.55
C VAL A 97 8.60 -5.91 -11.79
N LEU A 98 7.48 -5.53 -11.17
CA LEU A 98 6.69 -6.45 -10.34
C LEU A 98 5.46 -7.04 -11.06
N GLY A 99 5.17 -6.62 -12.30
CA GLY A 99 4.08 -7.17 -13.10
C GLY A 99 2.68 -6.96 -12.51
N LEU A 100 2.49 -5.91 -11.69
CA LEU A 100 1.20 -5.67 -11.03
C LEU A 100 0.20 -4.96 -11.94
N GLU A 101 -1.04 -5.43 -11.92
CA GLU A 101 -2.17 -4.79 -12.59
C GLU A 101 -2.58 -3.48 -11.89
N ASN A 102 -3.34 -2.63 -12.58
CA ASN A 102 -3.69 -1.30 -12.06
C ASN A 102 -4.35 -1.34 -10.67
N ARG A 103 -5.32 -2.24 -10.48
CA ARG A 103 -6.03 -2.38 -9.20
C ARG A 103 -5.16 -3.01 -8.11
N GLU A 104 -4.18 -3.82 -8.47
CA GLU A 104 -3.22 -4.40 -7.52
C GLU A 104 -2.25 -3.34 -7.03
N ARG A 105 -1.80 -2.44 -7.92
CA ARG A 105 -0.94 -1.31 -7.56
C ARG A 105 -1.60 -0.38 -6.54
N SER A 106 -2.92 -0.14 -6.63
CA SER A 106 -3.65 0.65 -5.62
C SER A 106 -3.51 0.07 -4.21
N ALA A 107 -3.62 -1.25 -4.05
CA ALA A 107 -3.39 -1.91 -2.76
C ALA A 107 -1.98 -1.65 -2.24
N VAL A 108 -0.96 -1.76 -3.11
CA VAL A 108 0.44 -1.51 -2.75
C VAL A 108 0.68 -0.06 -2.36
N PHE A 109 0.09 0.89 -3.07
CA PHE A 109 0.15 2.32 -2.73
C PHE A 109 -0.42 2.60 -1.34
N CYS A 110 -1.52 1.95 -0.96
CA CYS A 110 -2.06 2.04 0.41
C CYS A 110 -1.04 1.56 1.45
N LEU A 111 -0.44 0.39 1.23
CA LEU A 111 0.58 -0.15 2.14
C LEU A 111 1.82 0.73 2.23
N LEU A 112 2.28 1.26 1.10
CA LEU A 112 3.40 2.20 1.06
C LEU A 112 3.10 3.45 1.89
N ARG A 113 1.92 4.06 1.76
CA ARG A 113 1.53 5.20 2.60
C ARG A 113 1.62 4.85 4.09
N LEU A 114 1.06 3.72 4.51
CA LEU A 114 1.12 3.28 5.91
C LEU A 114 2.57 3.08 6.38
N PHE A 115 3.43 2.50 5.54
CA PHE A 115 4.84 2.32 5.84
C PHE A 115 5.56 3.65 6.03
N LEU A 116 5.34 4.62 5.14
CA LEU A 116 6.03 5.90 5.16
C LEU A 116 5.61 6.74 6.38
N TYR A 117 4.33 6.69 6.76
CA TYR A 117 3.81 7.39 7.93
C TYR A 117 4.21 6.71 9.25
N TYR A 118 3.98 5.41 9.39
CA TYR A 118 4.08 4.72 10.68
C TYR A 118 5.31 3.83 10.83
N GLY A 119 5.98 3.46 9.74
CA GLY A 119 7.03 2.44 9.72
C GLY A 119 6.51 1.03 10.02
N LYS A 120 5.20 0.87 10.22
CA LYS A 120 4.51 -0.38 10.57
C LYS A 120 3.27 -0.51 9.70
N VAL A 121 3.08 -1.67 9.08
CA VAL A 121 1.98 -1.89 8.13
C VAL A 121 1.19 -3.11 8.57
N TYR A 122 0.01 -2.89 9.16
CA TYR A 122 -0.88 -3.99 9.55
C TYR A 122 -2.36 -3.67 9.32
N PRO A 123 -2.75 -3.13 8.15
CA PRO A 123 -4.15 -2.82 7.89
C PRO A 123 -5.00 -4.09 7.75
N LYS A 124 -6.30 -3.97 8.00
CA LYS A 124 -7.25 -5.02 7.63
C LYS A 124 -7.53 -4.92 6.14
N ALA A 125 -7.71 -6.07 5.48
CA ALA A 125 -8.01 -6.11 4.05
C ALA A 125 -9.32 -5.39 3.70
N ALA A 126 -10.29 -5.32 4.63
CA ALA A 126 -11.53 -4.57 4.45
C ALA A 126 -11.24 -3.06 4.35
N ASP A 127 -10.48 -2.52 5.30
CA ASP A 127 -10.13 -1.10 5.34
C ASP A 127 -9.40 -0.66 4.05
N VAL A 128 -8.47 -1.49 3.55
CA VAL A 128 -7.76 -1.21 2.27
C VAL A 128 -8.70 -1.32 1.08
N ALA A 129 -9.57 -2.32 1.06
CA ALA A 129 -10.55 -2.51 -0.01
C ALA A 129 -11.47 -1.30 -0.14
N ASP A 130 -11.97 -0.81 0.99
CA ASP A 130 -12.87 0.34 1.05
C ASP A 130 -12.14 1.64 0.68
N GLN A 131 -10.93 1.86 1.21
CA GLN A 131 -10.14 3.07 0.95
C GLN A 131 -9.68 3.19 -0.52
N GLU A 132 -9.26 2.08 -1.13
CA GLU A 132 -8.73 2.08 -2.51
C GLU A 132 -9.79 1.75 -3.57
N TYR A 133 -11.05 1.56 -3.16
CA TYR A 133 -12.15 1.13 -4.03
C TYR A 133 -11.80 -0.13 -4.85
N ILE A 134 -11.28 -1.14 -4.16
CA ILE A 134 -10.93 -2.46 -4.72
C ILE A 134 -11.61 -3.58 -3.94
N SER A 135 -11.70 -4.77 -4.51
CA SER A 135 -12.21 -5.93 -3.76
C SER A 135 -11.15 -6.48 -2.79
N LYS A 136 -11.60 -7.10 -1.69
CA LYS A 136 -10.70 -7.87 -0.79
C LYS A 136 -9.92 -8.95 -1.55
N ARG A 137 -10.54 -9.56 -2.56
CA ARG A 137 -9.89 -10.57 -3.42
C ARG A 137 -8.72 -9.96 -4.19
N THR A 138 -8.89 -8.76 -4.74
CA THR A 138 -7.83 -8.01 -5.43
C THR A 138 -6.68 -7.68 -4.49
N PHE A 139 -6.98 -7.24 -3.27
CA PHE A 139 -5.97 -7.02 -2.23
C PHE A 139 -5.15 -8.29 -1.98
N TRP A 140 -5.81 -9.42 -1.70
CA TRP A 140 -5.11 -10.68 -1.42
C TRP A 140 -4.29 -11.18 -2.60
N ARG A 141 -4.81 -11.05 -3.84
CA ARG A 141 -4.08 -11.41 -5.06
C ARG A 141 -2.79 -10.58 -5.22
N ALA A 142 -2.85 -9.28 -4.93
CA ALA A 142 -1.67 -8.41 -4.95
C ALA A 142 -0.64 -8.83 -3.90
N MET A 143 -1.08 -9.13 -2.67
CA MET A 143 -0.20 -9.56 -1.58
C MET A 143 0.46 -10.91 -1.87
N GLU A 144 -0.30 -11.84 -2.46
CA GLU A 144 0.19 -13.15 -2.89
C GLU A 144 1.27 -13.01 -3.95
N LYS A 145 1.04 -12.24 -5.02
CA LYS A 145 2.07 -11.97 -6.04
C LYS A 145 3.36 -11.41 -5.44
N LEU A 146 3.25 -10.39 -4.58
CA LEU A 146 4.43 -9.79 -3.96
C LEU A 146 5.18 -10.75 -3.03
N ARG A 147 4.45 -11.62 -2.34
CA ARG A 147 5.03 -12.64 -1.46
C ARG A 147 5.73 -13.73 -2.27
N ASP A 148 5.12 -14.18 -3.35
CA ASP A 148 5.67 -15.22 -4.22
C ASP A 148 6.94 -14.73 -4.94
N LEU A 149 7.03 -13.42 -5.24
CA LEU A 149 8.24 -12.75 -5.70
C LEU A 149 9.30 -12.55 -4.60
N GLY A 150 8.98 -12.82 -3.33
CA GLY A 150 9.88 -12.59 -2.20
C GLY A 150 10.14 -11.11 -1.88
N VAL A 151 9.29 -10.20 -2.36
CA VAL A 151 9.40 -8.73 -2.17
C VAL A 151 8.62 -8.26 -0.94
N LEU A 152 7.63 -9.04 -0.52
CA LEU A 152 6.78 -8.80 0.65
C LEU A 152 6.85 -10.01 1.59
N GLU A 153 7.06 -9.74 2.88
CA GLU A 153 6.87 -10.74 3.94
C GLU A 153 5.56 -10.46 4.68
N VAL A 154 4.77 -11.52 4.93
CA VAL A 154 3.49 -11.43 5.66
C VAL A 154 3.60 -12.24 6.95
N ILE A 155 3.45 -11.56 8.09
CA ILE A 155 3.59 -12.15 9.42
C ILE A 155 2.26 -12.07 10.16
N ASN A 156 1.68 -13.22 10.50
CA ASN A 156 0.43 -13.29 11.25
C ASN A 156 0.63 -12.83 12.71
N ARG A 157 -0.29 -11.99 13.19
CA ARG A 157 -0.33 -11.48 14.57
C ARG A 157 -1.50 -12.08 15.33
N TYR A 158 -1.28 -12.42 16.60
CA TYR A 158 -2.21 -13.15 17.45
C TYR A 158 -2.43 -12.45 18.78
N ILE A 159 -3.64 -12.55 19.31
CA ILE A 159 -4.01 -12.30 20.71
C ILE A 159 -4.75 -13.54 21.19
N ASN A 160 -4.39 -14.11 22.34
CA ASN A 160 -5.10 -15.26 22.92
C ASN A 160 -5.34 -16.40 21.92
N HIS A 161 -4.31 -16.74 21.12
CA HIS A 161 -4.34 -17.77 20.06
C HIS A 161 -5.26 -17.49 18.88
N ARG A 162 -5.93 -16.33 18.83
CA ARG A 162 -6.73 -15.88 17.70
C ARG A 162 -5.91 -14.91 16.85
N GLN A 163 -5.91 -15.12 15.54
CA GLN A 163 -5.29 -14.19 14.62
C GLN A 163 -6.11 -12.90 14.56
N ILE A 164 -5.43 -11.76 14.71
CA ILE A 164 -6.06 -10.44 14.78
C ILE A 164 -5.76 -9.57 13.56
N SER A 165 -4.59 -9.76 12.94
CA SER A 165 -4.14 -9.03 11.76
C SER A 165 -2.89 -9.68 11.18
N ASN A 166 -2.42 -9.12 10.06
CA ASN A 166 -1.13 -9.43 9.47
C ASN A 166 -0.23 -8.20 9.55
N LEU A 167 1.04 -8.39 9.81
CA LEU A 167 2.10 -7.42 9.57
C LEU A 167 2.66 -7.66 8.17
N TYR A 168 2.73 -6.61 7.37
CA TYR A 168 3.26 -6.60 6.01
C TYR A 168 4.61 -5.89 6.02
N ARG A 169 5.70 -6.61 5.80
CA ARG A 169 7.04 -6.00 5.74
C ARG A 169 7.37 -5.64 4.30
N LEU A 170 7.51 -4.34 4.06
CA LEU A 170 7.78 -3.76 2.75
C LEU A 170 9.27 -3.42 2.56
N ASP A 171 10.13 -3.81 3.48
CA ASP A 171 11.52 -3.35 3.55
C ASP A 171 12.26 -3.55 2.21
N LYS A 172 12.13 -4.74 1.62
CA LYS A 172 12.71 -5.06 0.31
C LYS A 172 12.05 -4.26 -0.81
N LEU A 173 10.72 -4.19 -0.84
CA LEU A 173 9.98 -3.36 -1.80
C LEU A 173 10.47 -1.91 -1.80
N VAL A 174 10.63 -1.31 -0.63
CA VAL A 174 11.03 0.09 -0.51
C VAL A 174 12.48 0.29 -0.96
N VAL A 175 13.39 -0.65 -0.68
CA VAL A 175 14.75 -0.60 -1.23
C VAL A 175 14.73 -0.72 -2.74
N MET A 176 13.97 -1.66 -3.30
CA MET A 176 13.84 -1.80 -4.76
C MET A 176 13.26 -0.55 -5.42
N ILE A 177 12.27 0.10 -4.79
CA ILE A 177 11.74 1.38 -5.26
C ILE A 177 12.84 2.46 -5.24
N ALA A 178 13.60 2.56 -4.15
CA ALA A 178 14.68 3.54 -4.04
C ALA A 178 15.76 3.30 -5.11
N THR A 179 16.17 2.04 -5.33
CA THR A 179 17.12 1.66 -6.39
C THR A 179 16.58 2.05 -7.76
N PHE A 180 15.33 1.73 -8.06
CA PHE A 180 14.71 2.09 -9.34
C PHE A 180 14.68 3.61 -9.57
N ILE A 181 14.31 4.39 -8.56
CA ILE A 181 14.32 5.86 -8.65
C ILE A 181 15.76 6.36 -8.87
N ALA A 182 16.75 5.84 -8.15
CA ALA A 182 18.14 6.25 -8.31
C ALA A 182 18.69 5.99 -9.72
N GLU A 183 18.33 4.86 -10.33
CA GLU A 183 18.76 4.52 -11.70
C GLU A 183 18.14 5.42 -12.78
N HIS A 184 16.89 5.85 -12.57
CA HIS A 184 16.15 6.64 -13.57
C HIS A 184 16.37 8.15 -13.46
N HIS A 185 17.00 8.62 -12.37
CA HIS A 185 17.30 10.04 -12.16
C HIS A 185 18.82 10.23 -12.11
N LEU A 186 19.40 10.88 -13.12
CA LEU A 186 20.85 11.06 -13.26
C LEU A 186 21.47 11.89 -12.11
N GLY A 187 22.35 11.24 -11.34
CA GLY A 187 23.51 11.73 -10.57
C GLY A 187 23.44 13.04 -9.77
N LEU A 188 23.05 14.15 -10.37
CA LEU A 188 23.07 15.49 -9.76
C LEU A 188 21.83 15.79 -8.90
N PHE A 189 20.69 15.13 -9.16
CA PHE A 189 19.43 15.34 -8.43
C PHE A 189 19.07 14.19 -7.46
N ILE A 190 19.92 13.16 -7.40
CA ILE A 190 19.70 11.96 -6.59
C ILE A 190 19.64 12.29 -5.09
N ASN A 191 20.47 13.23 -4.61
CA ASN A 191 20.47 13.67 -3.20
C ASN A 191 19.17 14.40 -2.80
N ASP A 192 18.50 15.05 -3.76
CA ASP A 192 17.21 15.71 -3.55
C ASP A 192 16.03 14.73 -3.70
N ALA A 193 16.25 13.60 -4.38
CA ALA A 193 15.26 12.56 -4.61
C ALA A 193 15.25 11.51 -3.48
N LEU A 194 16.42 11.22 -2.91
CA LEU A 194 16.63 10.16 -1.92
C LEU A 194 17.55 10.68 -0.81
N GLY A 195 17.15 10.46 0.45
CA GLY A 195 17.96 10.88 1.59
C GLY A 195 19.28 10.09 1.68
N LYS A 196 20.28 10.62 2.40
CA LYS A 196 21.63 10.03 2.52
C LYS A 196 21.64 8.54 2.87
N TYR A 197 20.71 8.09 3.72
CA TYR A 197 20.62 6.67 4.12
C TYR A 197 20.12 5.78 2.98
N ALA A 198 19.18 6.27 2.18
CA ALA A 198 18.69 5.56 1.00
C ALA A 198 19.79 5.37 -0.04
N LEU A 199 20.61 6.39 -0.26
CA LEU A 199 21.74 6.30 -1.20
C LEU A 199 22.77 5.27 -0.77
N LYS A 200 23.18 5.29 0.50
CA LYS A 200 24.06 4.24 1.03
C LYS A 200 23.50 2.83 0.84
N MET A 201 22.18 2.67 0.98
CA MET A 201 21.51 1.38 0.77
C MET A 201 21.46 0.99 -0.71
N VAL A 202 21.20 1.95 -1.61
CA VAL A 202 21.21 1.70 -3.05
C VAL A 202 22.61 1.36 -3.53
N ASP A 203 23.62 2.15 -3.15
CA ASP A 203 25.03 1.99 -3.51
C ASP A 203 25.64 0.68 -2.97
N PHE A 204 25.03 0.08 -1.94
CA PHE A 204 25.45 -1.22 -1.40
C PHE A 204 25.28 -2.35 -2.43
N PHE A 205 24.23 -2.28 -3.25
CA PHE A 205 23.93 -3.31 -4.25
C PHE A 205 24.64 -2.99 -5.57
N ARG A 206 25.39 -3.96 -6.08
CA ARG A 206 26.12 -3.85 -7.35
C ARG A 206 25.26 -4.22 -8.56
N SER A 207 24.19 -4.98 -8.34
CA SER A 207 23.24 -5.40 -9.37
C SER A 207 21.85 -5.65 -8.79
N TRP A 208 20.84 -5.68 -9.66
CA TRP A 208 19.50 -6.10 -9.30
C TRP A 208 19.46 -7.53 -8.76
N ASP A 209 20.25 -8.45 -9.32
CA ASP A 209 20.29 -9.84 -8.85
C ASP A 209 20.70 -9.92 -7.38
N GLN A 210 21.73 -9.15 -6.98
CA GLN A 210 22.16 -9.08 -5.59
C GLN A 210 21.04 -8.55 -4.67
N LEU A 211 20.26 -7.58 -5.15
CA LEU A 211 19.11 -7.04 -4.42
C LEU A 211 17.96 -8.06 -4.34
N TRP A 212 17.71 -8.80 -5.41
CA TRP A 212 16.72 -9.88 -5.46
C TRP A 212 17.08 -11.05 -4.54
N ASP A 213 18.36 -11.35 -4.37
CA ASP A 213 18.82 -12.42 -3.50
C ASP A 213 18.94 -12.00 -2.03
N ALA A 214 18.99 -10.70 -1.76
CA ALA A 214 19.16 -10.18 -0.41
C ALA A 214 17.94 -10.41 0.49
N GLU A 215 18.22 -10.76 1.75
CA GLU A 215 17.28 -10.61 2.85
C GLU A 215 17.44 -9.21 3.45
N ILE A 216 16.36 -8.43 3.43
CA ILE A 216 16.35 -7.04 3.87
C ILE A 216 15.48 -6.87 5.11
N ASN A 217 16.06 -6.25 6.15
CA ASN A 217 15.37 -5.84 7.35
C ASN A 217 15.82 -4.45 7.80
N LEU A 218 15.05 -3.44 7.40
CA LEU A 218 15.33 -2.03 7.72
C LEU A 218 15.13 -1.70 9.20
N SER A 219 14.55 -2.61 10.00
CA SER A 219 14.47 -2.47 11.45
C SER A 219 15.79 -2.81 12.16
N LEU A 220 16.75 -3.40 11.45
CA LEU A 220 18.05 -3.79 12.01
C LEU A 220 19.16 -2.76 11.76
N PRO A 221 20.16 -2.66 12.66
CA PRO A 221 21.36 -1.84 12.43
C PRO A 221 22.17 -2.28 11.21
N ALA A 222 22.22 -3.60 10.94
CA ALA A 222 22.78 -4.20 9.73
C ALA A 222 21.62 -4.74 8.89
N PRO A 223 21.02 -3.91 8.03
CA PRO A 223 19.72 -4.21 7.43
C PRO A 223 19.76 -5.17 6.24
N VAL A 224 20.94 -5.51 5.73
CA VAL A 224 21.08 -6.37 4.54
C VAL A 224 21.88 -7.61 4.90
N LYS A 225 21.35 -8.78 4.55
CA LYS A 225 22.05 -10.05 4.55
C LYS A 225 22.06 -10.60 3.13
N LEU A 226 23.24 -10.82 2.58
CA LEU A 226 23.41 -11.46 1.30
C LEU A 226 23.56 -12.97 1.52
N PRO A 227 23.02 -13.83 0.64
CA PRO A 227 23.35 -15.24 0.69
C PRO A 227 24.85 -15.39 0.51
N ALA A 228 25.47 -16.25 1.32
CA ALA A 228 26.87 -16.58 1.15
C ALA A 228 27.07 -17.12 -0.28
N ALA A 229 27.94 -16.49 -1.06
CA ALA A 229 28.27 -16.95 -2.40
C ALA A 229 28.84 -18.38 -2.31
N GLY A 230 28.04 -19.37 -2.71
CA GLY A 230 28.48 -20.72 -3.07
C GLY A 230 29.23 -21.51 -2.00
N GLY A 231 28.50 -22.14 -1.08
CA GLY A 231 28.88 -23.48 -0.61
C GLY A 231 28.37 -24.50 -1.63
N GLY A 232 29.12 -24.67 -2.74
CA GLY A 232 28.83 -25.69 -3.73
C GLY A 232 28.96 -27.09 -3.12
N ILE A 233 28.00 -27.95 -3.43
CA ILE A 233 28.17 -29.41 -3.38
C ILE A 233 28.76 -29.83 -4.71
#